data_AF-A0A0U3PD88-F1
#
_entry.id   AF-A0A0U3PD88-F1
#
_cell.length_a   1.000
_cell.length_b   1.000
_cell.length_c   1.000
_cell.angle_alpha   90.00
_cell.angle_beta   90.00
_cell.angle_gamma   90.00
#
_symmetry.space_group_name_H-M   'P 1'
#
loop_
_entity.id
_entity.type
_entity.pdbx_description
1 polymer ?
#
loop_
_entity_poly.entity_id
_entity_poly.type
_entity_poly.pdbx_seq_one_letter_code
_entity_poly.pdbx_strand_id
1 'polypeptide(L)'
;MAAVHNAGHALGCLATGRSLQSAVTGQVCRGNPLGLTRGSDRFSWAVVCWSGPAAEAVLATRSDTSVREAAEWIWALYQAGLSGSPPSGDYPGPAATDPAVLAVALSVADANWAGIERIASVLSGATRSGHGVSEVSPRLIRDLIGSRDGADIAAAFGIWEPAIAEVKVYHGQPAGLRWP
;
A
#
# COMPACT_ATOMS: atom_id res chain seq x y z
N MET A 1 2.13 0.60 12.47
CA MET A 1 1.74 1.51 11.37
C MET A 1 2.87 1.58 10.33
N ALA A 2 3.97 2.31 10.56
CA ALA A 2 5.05 2.48 9.56
C ALA A 2 5.63 1.18 8.97
N ALA A 3 5.80 0.13 9.80
CA ALA A 3 6.28 -1.16 9.33
C ALA A 3 5.32 -1.88 8.35
N VAL A 4 4.00 -1.76 8.57
CA VAL A 4 2.97 -2.34 7.69
C VAL A 4 2.89 -1.55 6.38
N HIS A 5 2.92 -0.21 6.49
CA HIS A 5 2.98 0.69 5.34
C HIS A 5 4.14 0.34 4.39
N ASN A 6 5.35 0.22 4.94
CA ASN A 6 6.54 -0.06 4.12
C ASN A 6 6.57 -1.50 3.61
N ALA A 7 6.04 -2.46 4.37
CA ALA A 7 5.83 -3.82 3.89
C ALA A 7 4.85 -3.85 2.70
N GLY A 8 3.81 -3.03 2.72
CA GLY A 8 2.88 -2.81 1.61
C GLY A 8 3.59 -2.33 0.34
N HIS A 9 4.42 -1.29 0.43
CA HIS A 9 5.23 -0.84 -0.72
C HIS A 9 6.16 -1.93 -1.25
N ALA A 10 6.83 -2.67 -0.35
CA ALA A 10 7.76 -3.72 -0.75
C ALA A 10 7.05 -4.82 -1.55
N LEU A 11 5.85 -5.21 -1.11
CA LEU A 11 5.02 -6.18 -1.82
C LEU A 11 4.45 -5.63 -3.12
N GLY A 12 4.00 -4.37 -3.14
CA GLY A 12 3.56 -3.70 -4.37
C GLY A 12 4.63 -3.66 -5.45
N CYS A 13 5.90 -3.45 -5.07
CA CYS A 13 7.02 -3.54 -5.98
C CYS A 13 7.13 -4.94 -6.60
N LEU A 14 7.11 -5.98 -5.77
CA LEU A 14 7.28 -7.36 -6.23
C LEU A 14 6.09 -7.83 -7.07
N ALA A 15 4.86 -7.49 -6.66
CA ALA A 15 3.63 -7.82 -7.38
C ALA A 15 3.55 -7.17 -8.77
N THR A 16 4.19 -6.01 -8.96
CA THR A 16 4.32 -5.33 -10.26
C THR A 16 5.55 -5.78 -11.06
N GLY A 17 6.20 -6.88 -10.64
CA GLY A 17 7.38 -7.45 -11.29
C GLY A 17 8.65 -6.60 -11.13
N ARG A 18 8.68 -5.68 -10.16
CA ARG A 18 9.81 -4.77 -9.92
C ARG A 18 10.75 -5.35 -8.88
N SER A 19 12.04 -5.06 -9.07
CA SER A 19 13.06 -5.34 -8.07
C SER A 19 13.14 -4.23 -7.04
N LEU A 20 13.27 -4.60 -5.77
CA LEU A 20 13.62 -3.71 -4.69
C LEU A 20 15.08 -3.25 -4.86
N GLN A 21 15.29 -1.97 -5.14
CA GLN A 21 16.63 -1.42 -5.36
C GLN A 21 17.30 -0.91 -4.08
N SER A 22 16.52 -0.54 -3.07
CA SER A 22 17.01 -0.10 -1.76
C SER A 22 16.52 -0.99 -0.63
N ALA A 23 17.15 -0.88 0.54
CA ALA A 23 16.62 -1.43 1.76
C ALA A 23 15.25 -0.83 2.10
N VAL A 24 14.41 -1.63 2.77
CA VAL A 24 13.13 -1.19 3.33
C VAL A 24 13.39 -0.73 4.75
N THR A 25 13.02 0.51 5.07
CA THR A 25 13.26 1.09 6.40
C THR A 25 12.03 0.93 7.31
N GLY A 26 12.19 1.16 8.62
CA GLY A 26 11.08 1.29 9.57
C GLY A 26 10.36 2.66 9.54
N GLN A 27 10.84 3.62 8.74
CA GLN A 27 10.28 4.98 8.66
C GLN A 27 9.27 5.09 7.51
N VAL A 28 8.12 5.73 7.74
CA VAL A 28 7.09 5.92 6.69
C VAL A 28 7.72 6.55 5.44
N CYS A 29 7.55 5.90 4.29
CA CYS A 29 8.00 6.45 3.01
C CYS A 29 7.28 7.78 2.70
N ARG A 30 8.05 8.86 2.50
CA ARG A 30 7.55 10.22 2.18
C ARG A 30 8.09 10.72 0.84
N GLY A 31 7.85 9.96 -0.23
CA GLY A 31 8.40 10.23 -1.57
C GLY A 31 8.38 9.00 -2.48
N ASN A 32 9.39 8.86 -3.34
CA ASN A 32 9.51 7.65 -4.18
C ASN A 32 9.68 6.41 -3.30
N PRO A 33 8.73 5.46 -3.35
CA PRO A 33 8.84 4.24 -2.55
C PRO A 33 10.12 3.50 -2.93
N LEU A 34 10.95 3.19 -1.92
CA LEU A 34 12.10 2.29 -2.02
C LEU A 34 13.11 2.66 -3.12
N GLY A 35 13.32 3.95 -3.32
CA GLY A 35 14.33 4.48 -4.23
C GLY A 35 14.07 4.20 -5.71
N LEU A 36 12.84 3.81 -6.07
CA LEU A 36 12.52 3.48 -7.46
C LEU A 36 12.64 4.70 -8.39
N THR A 37 13.31 4.52 -9.52
CA THR A 37 13.30 5.48 -10.62
C THR A 37 12.02 5.34 -11.45
N ARG A 38 11.50 6.45 -11.98
CA ARG A 38 10.23 6.56 -12.73
C ARG A 38 10.33 5.93 -14.14
N GLY A 39 10.72 4.66 -14.21
CA GLY A 39 10.87 3.86 -15.43
C GLY A 39 9.77 2.82 -15.63
N SER A 40 8.69 2.89 -14.84
CA SER A 40 7.53 2.01 -14.96
C SER A 40 6.39 2.65 -15.75
N ASP A 41 5.51 1.81 -16.31
CA ASP A 41 4.22 2.29 -16.78
C ASP A 41 3.45 2.95 -15.62
N ARG A 42 2.56 3.89 -15.95
CA ARG A 42 1.87 4.73 -14.96
C ARG A 42 1.03 3.91 -13.99
N PHE A 43 0.48 2.78 -14.44
CA PHE A 43 -0.38 1.92 -13.64
C PHE A 43 0.43 1.18 -12.57
N SER A 44 1.51 0.50 -12.96
CA SER A 44 2.41 -0.18 -12.02
C SER A 44 2.97 0.79 -10.98
N TRP A 45 3.36 2.00 -11.40
CA TRP A 45 3.83 3.04 -10.47
C TRP A 45 2.76 3.40 -9.43
N ALA A 46 1.52 3.61 -9.89
CA ALA A 46 0.42 3.98 -9.03
C ALA A 46 0.07 2.85 -8.04
N VAL A 47 0.05 1.60 -8.49
CA VAL A 47 -0.15 0.43 -7.61
C VAL A 47 0.91 0.39 -6.51
N VAL A 48 2.20 0.58 -6.85
CA VAL A 48 3.29 0.60 -5.85
C VAL A 48 3.10 1.71 -4.82
N CYS A 49 2.77 2.92 -5.26
CA CYS A 49 2.52 4.06 -4.36
C CYS A 49 1.31 3.83 -3.45
N TRP A 50 0.27 3.17 -3.93
CA TRP A 50 -0.94 2.92 -3.16
C TRP A 50 -0.88 1.64 -2.31
N SER A 51 0.09 0.76 -2.54
CA SER A 51 0.22 -0.50 -1.79
C SER A 51 0.55 -0.30 -0.30
N GLY A 52 1.19 0.82 0.08
CA GLY A 52 1.44 1.16 1.49
C GLY A 52 0.14 1.50 2.25
N PRO A 53 -0.61 2.53 1.83
CA PRO A 53 -1.94 2.83 2.38
C PRO A 53 -2.92 1.66 2.26
N ALA A 54 -2.87 0.87 1.17
CA ALA A 54 -3.70 -0.32 1.02
C ALA A 54 -3.42 -1.38 2.10
N ALA A 55 -2.16 -1.59 2.47
CA ALA A 55 -1.81 -2.49 3.57
C ALA A 55 -2.36 -2.02 4.92
N GLU A 56 -2.44 -0.70 5.15
CA GLU A 56 -3.06 -0.13 6.35
C GLU A 56 -4.58 -0.31 6.35
N ALA A 57 -5.24 -0.15 5.20
CA ALA A 57 -6.67 -0.43 5.05
C ALA A 57 -7.00 -1.90 5.33
N VAL A 58 -6.19 -2.83 4.78
CA VAL A 58 -6.33 -4.28 5.03
C VAL A 58 -6.06 -4.62 6.50
N LEU A 59 -5.10 -3.96 7.15
CA LEU A 59 -4.89 -4.13 8.59
C LEU A 59 -6.13 -3.71 9.39
N ALA A 60 -6.75 -2.59 9.02
CA ALA A 60 -7.95 -2.09 9.68
C ALA A 60 -9.09 -3.10 9.57
N THR A 61 -9.31 -3.72 8.40
CA THR A 61 -10.36 -4.74 8.24
C THR A 61 -10.13 -6.00 9.06
N ARG A 62 -8.86 -6.35 9.25
CA ARG A 62 -8.45 -7.43 10.16
C ARG A 62 -8.52 -7.05 11.64
N SER A 63 -8.79 -5.78 11.93
CA SER A 63 -8.96 -5.19 13.27
C SER A 63 -10.40 -4.70 13.48
N ASP A 64 -11.37 -5.43 12.94
CA ASP A 64 -12.82 -5.20 13.06
C ASP A 64 -13.39 -3.97 12.33
N THR A 65 -12.61 -3.26 11.50
CA THR A 65 -13.14 -2.24 10.60
C THR A 65 -13.89 -2.89 9.44
N SER A 66 -15.05 -2.36 9.02
CA SER A 66 -15.73 -2.93 7.86
C SER A 66 -14.93 -2.68 6.56
N VAL A 67 -15.07 -3.56 5.56
CA VAL A 67 -14.49 -3.36 4.22
C VAL A 67 -14.89 -2.01 3.64
N ARG A 68 -16.16 -1.61 3.86
CA ARG A 68 -16.69 -0.33 3.41
C ARG A 68 -16.00 0.86 4.07
N GLU A 69 -15.89 0.89 5.39
CA GLU A 69 -15.21 1.99 6.10
C GLU A 69 -13.73 2.09 5.71
N ALA A 70 -13.05 0.95 5.54
CA ALA A 70 -11.67 0.93 5.06
C ALA A 70 -11.54 1.46 3.61
N ALA A 71 -12.51 1.13 2.75
CA ALA A 71 -12.60 1.64 1.38
C ALA A 71 -12.89 3.16 1.35
N GLU A 72 -13.80 3.65 2.20
CA GLU A 72 -14.10 5.07 2.36
C GLU A 72 -12.85 5.85 2.80
N TRP A 73 -12.11 5.32 3.77
CA TRP A 73 -10.88 5.94 4.26
C TRP A 73 -9.80 6.06 3.17
N ILE A 74 -9.46 4.96 2.51
CA ILE A 74 -8.40 4.98 1.48
C ILE A 74 -8.83 5.80 0.26
N TRP A 75 -10.13 5.80 -0.07
CA TRP A 75 -10.69 6.67 -1.10
C TRP A 75 -10.57 8.14 -0.72
N ALA A 76 -10.82 8.51 0.53
CA ALA A 76 -10.67 9.88 0.99
C ALA A 76 -9.19 10.34 0.99
N LEU A 77 -8.26 9.46 1.38
CA LEU A 77 -6.82 9.72 1.24
C LEU A 77 -6.41 9.93 -0.23
N TYR A 78 -6.98 9.12 -1.11
CA TYR A 78 -6.79 9.21 -2.54
C TYR A 78 -7.33 10.51 -3.13
N GLN A 79 -8.52 10.96 -2.72
CA GLN A 79 -9.08 12.26 -3.10
C GLN A 79 -8.31 13.44 -2.51
N ALA A 80 -7.81 13.33 -1.28
CA ALA A 80 -6.96 14.35 -0.69
C ALA A 80 -5.67 14.55 -1.51
N GLY A 81 -5.03 13.45 -1.94
CA GLY A 81 -3.87 13.47 -2.83
C GLY A 81 -4.15 14.07 -4.22
N LEU A 82 -5.41 14.05 -4.68
CA LEU A 82 -5.87 14.69 -5.91
C LEU A 82 -6.07 16.21 -5.79
N SER A 83 -6.36 16.72 -4.58
CA SER A 83 -6.91 18.07 -4.35
C SER A 83 -5.89 19.18 -4.02
N GLY A 84 -4.64 18.85 -3.72
CA GLY A 84 -3.58 19.86 -3.54
C GLY A 84 -2.52 19.49 -2.51
N SER A 85 -1.26 19.78 -2.85
CA SER A 85 -0.04 19.64 -2.05
C SER A 85 0.06 18.31 -1.29
N PRO A 86 0.75 17.28 -1.83
CA PRO A 86 0.87 16.01 -1.16
C PRO A 86 1.46 16.21 0.25
N PRO A 87 1.01 15.48 1.27
CA PRO A 87 1.65 15.47 2.57
C PRO A 87 3.05 14.84 2.40
N SER A 88 4.04 15.66 2.03
CA SER A 88 5.44 15.29 1.78
C SER A 88 5.62 14.04 0.89
N GLY A 89 5.64 14.24 -0.43
CA GLY A 89 6.09 13.22 -1.37
C GLY A 89 5.23 13.16 -2.62
N ASP A 90 5.86 13.08 -3.79
CA ASP A 90 5.24 13.03 -5.11
C ASP A 90 4.31 11.81 -5.31
N TYR A 91 3.13 11.85 -4.70
CA TYR A 91 2.02 10.97 -5.09
C TYR A 91 1.77 11.17 -6.59
N PRO A 92 1.51 10.09 -7.34
CA PRO A 92 1.36 10.22 -8.77
C PRO A 92 0.13 11.09 -9.10
N GLY A 93 0.33 12.05 -10.00
CA GLY A 93 -0.69 13.04 -10.34
C GLY A 93 -1.97 12.45 -10.95
N PRO A 94 -3.00 13.29 -11.19
CA PRO A 94 -4.39 12.90 -11.46
C PRO A 94 -4.66 12.06 -12.73
N ALA A 95 -3.63 11.74 -13.53
CA ALA A 95 -3.73 10.82 -14.67
C ALA A 95 -3.34 9.37 -14.32
N ALA A 96 -2.88 9.12 -13.09
CA ALA A 96 -2.52 7.81 -12.55
C ALA A 96 -3.56 7.31 -11.51
N THR A 97 -4.67 8.03 -11.43
CA THR A 97 -5.72 7.88 -10.43
C THR A 97 -6.98 7.34 -11.10
N ASP A 98 -6.93 6.05 -11.40
CA ASP A 98 -8.09 5.21 -11.67
C ASP A 98 -8.50 4.49 -10.36
N PRO A 99 -9.78 4.51 -9.93
CA PRO A 99 -10.27 3.66 -8.84
C PRO A 99 -9.81 2.19 -8.92
N ALA A 100 -9.61 1.67 -10.13
CA ALA A 100 -9.05 0.35 -10.35
C ALA A 100 -7.65 0.18 -9.74
N VAL A 101 -6.84 1.24 -9.65
CA VAL A 101 -5.54 1.21 -8.97
C VAL A 101 -5.70 0.92 -7.48
N LEU A 102 -6.66 1.57 -6.81
CA LEU A 102 -6.93 1.31 -5.39
C LEU A 102 -7.44 -0.11 -5.18
N ALA A 103 -8.39 -0.55 -6.01
CA ALA A 103 -8.91 -1.91 -5.96
C ALA A 103 -7.78 -2.93 -6.12
N VAL A 104 -6.88 -2.74 -7.10
CA VAL A 104 -5.73 -3.62 -7.31
C VAL A 104 -4.73 -3.54 -6.14
N ALA A 105 -4.40 -2.36 -5.63
CA ALA A 105 -3.48 -2.21 -4.50
C ALA A 105 -4.02 -2.90 -3.22
N LEU A 106 -5.31 -2.74 -2.92
CA LEU A 106 -6.00 -3.42 -1.83
C LEU A 106 -6.00 -4.93 -2.03
N SER A 107 -6.28 -5.39 -3.24
CA SER A 107 -6.31 -6.81 -3.57
C SER A 107 -4.93 -7.46 -3.45
N VAL A 108 -3.88 -6.77 -3.91
CA VAL A 108 -2.49 -7.19 -3.74
C VAL A 108 -2.14 -7.26 -2.25
N ALA A 109 -2.50 -6.24 -1.47
CA ALA A 109 -2.18 -6.21 -0.05
C ALA A 109 -2.88 -7.34 0.73
N ASP A 110 -4.16 -7.58 0.45
CA ASP A 110 -4.95 -8.60 1.14
C ASP A 110 -4.52 -10.02 0.77
N ALA A 111 -4.37 -10.31 -0.53
CA ALA A 111 -3.90 -11.61 -1.01
C ALA A 111 -2.49 -11.97 -0.51
N ASN A 112 -1.66 -10.96 -0.22
CA ASN A 112 -0.28 -11.14 0.22
C ASN A 112 -0.07 -10.80 1.71
N TRP A 113 -1.14 -10.73 2.51
CA TRP A 113 -1.05 -10.27 3.90
C TRP A 113 -0.04 -11.03 4.75
N ALA A 114 0.07 -12.36 4.61
CA ALA A 114 1.06 -13.14 5.35
C ALA A 114 2.52 -12.73 5.01
N GLY A 115 2.78 -12.22 3.81
CA GLY A 115 4.06 -11.61 3.46
C GLY A 115 4.24 -10.24 4.13
N ILE A 116 3.19 -9.42 4.13
CA ILE A 116 3.17 -8.11 4.81
C ILE A 116 3.47 -8.27 6.29
N GLU A 117 2.80 -9.19 6.99
CA GLU A 117 3.00 -9.44 8.42
C GLU A 117 4.44 -9.85 8.74
N ARG A 118 5.01 -10.77 7.93
CA ARG A 118 6.39 -11.23 8.11
C ARG A 118 7.38 -10.07 7.98
N ILE A 119 7.23 -9.25 6.93
CA ILE A 119 8.09 -8.09 6.71
C ILE A 119 7.90 -7.06 7.83
N ALA A 120 6.66 -6.73 8.18
CA ALA A 120 6.33 -5.75 9.20
C ALA A 120 6.84 -6.16 10.59
N SER A 121 6.78 -7.46 10.91
CA SER A 121 7.33 -8.02 12.14
C SER A 121 8.84 -7.85 12.22
N VAL A 122 9.57 -8.14 11.14
CA VAL A 122 11.03 -7.94 11.06
C VAL A 122 11.39 -6.47 11.18
N LEU A 123 10.71 -5.57 10.47
CA LEU A 123 10.91 -4.12 10.56
C LEU A 123 10.68 -3.60 11.98
N SER A 124 9.62 -4.09 12.64
CA SER A 124 9.27 -3.70 14.01
C SER A 124 10.22 -4.29 15.06
N GLY A 125 10.75 -5.50 14.82
CA GLY A 125 11.79 -6.11 15.64
C GLY A 125 13.10 -5.33 15.59
N ALA A 126 13.56 -5.02 14.37
CA ALA A 126 14.77 -4.25 14.13
C ALA A 126 14.70 -2.85 14.77
N THR A 127 13.53 -2.20 14.75
CA THR A 127 13.32 -0.88 15.36
C THR A 127 13.46 -0.93 16.89
N ARG A 128 13.01 -2.01 17.53
CA ARG A 128 13.09 -2.19 19.00
C ARG A 128 14.51 -2.52 19.48
N SER A 129 15.34 -3.15 18.65
CA SER A 129 16.71 -3.53 19.02
C SER A 129 17.73 -2.37 19.07
N GLY A 130 17.32 -1.12 18.83
CA GLY A 130 18.17 0.06 19.05
C GLY A 130 19.31 0.25 18.05
N HIS A 131 19.40 -0.56 17.00
CA HIS A 131 20.25 -0.29 15.85
C HIS A 131 19.57 0.78 15.00
N GLY A 132 20.20 1.95 14.84
CA GLY A 132 19.70 3.07 14.04
C GLY A 132 19.25 2.64 12.64
N VAL A 133 18.25 3.34 12.09
CA VAL A 133 17.54 3.06 10.82
C VAL A 133 17.46 1.57 10.50
N SER A 134 16.40 0.92 10.97
CA SER A 134 16.14 -0.50 10.72
C SER A 134 15.90 -0.78 9.25
N GLU A 135 16.99 -1.09 8.55
CA GLU A 135 17.01 -1.42 7.14
C GLU A 135 16.94 -2.93 6.94
N VAL A 136 15.94 -3.38 6.17
CA VAL A 136 15.79 -4.78 5.76
C VAL A 136 16.21 -4.87 4.31
N SER A 137 17.22 -5.71 4.04
CA SER A 137 17.78 -5.86 2.69
C SER A 137 16.75 -6.46 1.71
N PRO A 138 16.80 -6.09 0.42
CA PRO A 138 15.98 -6.70 -0.63
C PRO A 138 16.01 -8.23 -0.68
N ARG A 139 17.17 -8.84 -0.37
CA ARG A 139 17.32 -10.30 -0.32
C ARG A 139 16.47 -10.89 0.79
N LEU A 140 16.57 -10.34 2.01
CA LEU A 140 15.78 -10.80 3.13
C LEU A 140 14.28 -10.61 2.89
N ILE A 141 13.85 -9.51 2.25
CA ILE A 141 12.44 -9.33 1.86
C ILE A 141 11.95 -10.46 0.93
N ARG A 142 12.73 -10.82 -0.09
CA ARG A 142 12.38 -11.93 -0.99
C ARG A 142 12.30 -13.27 -0.26
N ASP A 143 13.26 -13.53 0.63
CA ASP A 143 13.26 -14.76 1.45
C ASP A 143 12.03 -14.82 2.38
N LEU A 144 11.62 -13.67 2.95
CA LEU A 144 10.45 -13.56 3.81
C LEU A 144 9.13 -13.80 3.08
N ILE A 145 9.03 -13.41 1.81
CA ILE A 145 7.82 -13.66 1.01
C ILE A 145 7.76 -15.13 0.56
N GLY A 146 8.93 -15.71 0.27
CA GLY A 146 9.08 -17.07 -0.25
C GLY A 146 8.86 -17.15 -1.77
N SER A 147 9.10 -18.32 -2.37
CA SER A 147 9.03 -18.55 -3.82
C SER A 147 7.60 -18.67 -4.38
N ARG A 148 6.59 -18.11 -3.72
CA ARG A 148 5.22 -18.13 -4.25
C ARG A 148 5.12 -17.04 -5.29
N ASP A 149 5.36 -17.42 -6.54
CA ASP A 149 4.98 -16.63 -7.71
C ASP A 149 3.51 -16.23 -7.57
N GLY A 150 3.27 -14.91 -7.47
CA GLY A 150 1.98 -14.22 -7.51
C GLY A 150 0.80 -14.92 -6.81
N ALA A 151 0.50 -14.53 -5.56
CA ALA A 151 -0.77 -14.92 -4.95
C ALA A 151 -1.94 -14.55 -5.88
N ASP A 152 -2.86 -15.48 -6.09
CA ASP A 152 -4.08 -15.23 -6.85
C ASP A 152 -4.90 -14.14 -6.12
N ILE A 153 -4.98 -12.97 -6.75
CA ILE A 153 -5.68 -11.81 -6.19
C ILE A 153 -7.18 -11.81 -6.53
N ALA A 154 -7.70 -12.76 -7.32
CA ALA A 154 -9.06 -12.71 -7.83
C ALA A 154 -10.12 -12.66 -6.72
N ALA A 155 -9.94 -13.46 -5.66
CA ALA A 155 -10.83 -13.45 -4.51
C ALA A 155 -10.82 -12.10 -3.78
N ALA A 156 -9.63 -11.51 -3.57
CA ALA A 156 -9.48 -10.20 -2.94
C ALA A 156 -10.04 -9.09 -3.84
N PHE A 157 -9.87 -9.20 -5.16
CA PHE A 157 -10.42 -8.26 -6.13
C PHE A 157 -11.95 -8.27 -6.13
N GLY A 158 -12.58 -9.43 -6.00
CA GLY A 158 -14.03 -9.55 -5.84
C GLY A 158 -14.59 -8.93 -4.55
N ILE A 159 -13.74 -8.59 -3.58
CA ILE A 159 -14.11 -7.87 -2.35
C ILE A 159 -13.91 -6.36 -2.55
N TRP A 160 -12.72 -5.97 -3.01
CA TRP A 160 -12.28 -4.59 -3.00
C TRP A 160 -12.75 -3.76 -4.20
N GLU A 161 -12.94 -4.37 -5.38
CA GLU A 161 -13.45 -3.65 -6.55
C GLU A 161 -14.88 -3.13 -6.33
N PRO A 162 -15.85 -3.94 -5.84
CA PRO A 162 -17.20 -3.45 -5.58
C PRO A 162 -17.23 -2.38 -4.48
N ALA A 163 -16.44 -2.56 -3.42
CA ALA A 163 -16.38 -1.61 -2.32
C ALA A 163 -15.88 -0.23 -2.77
N ILE A 164 -14.81 -0.19 -3.57
CA ILE A 164 -14.29 1.07 -4.12
C ILE A 164 -15.26 1.68 -5.14
N ALA A 165 -15.95 0.86 -5.93
CA ALA A 165 -16.98 1.33 -6.86
C ALA A 165 -18.16 1.98 -6.13
N GLU A 166 -18.64 1.39 -5.03
CA GLU A 166 -19.73 1.92 -4.20
C GLU A 166 -19.35 3.28 -3.59
N VAL A 167 -18.16 3.36 -2.98
CA VAL A 167 -17.64 4.58 -2.34
C VAL A 167 -17.49 5.72 -3.36
N LYS A 168 -16.99 5.43 -4.56
CA LYS A 168 -16.91 6.42 -5.65
C LYS A 168 -18.27 7.01 -6.02
N VAL A 169 -19.32 6.17 -6.08
CA VAL A 169 -20.68 6.61 -6.40
C VAL A 169 -21.25 7.47 -5.27
N TYR A 170 -20.99 7.11 -4.00
CA TYR A 170 -21.51 7.81 -2.83
C TYR A 170 -20.86 9.19 -2.60
N HIS A 171 -19.54 9.32 -2.82
CA HIS A 171 -18.79 10.56 -2.60
C HIS A 171 -18.79 11.54 -3.80
N GLY A 172 -19.78 11.45 -4.70
CA GLY A 172 -20.12 12.53 -5.63
C GLY A 172 -20.65 13.81 -4.94
N GLN A 173 -20.80 13.78 -3.60
CA GLN A 173 -21.05 14.95 -2.76
C GLN A 173 -20.02 15.04 -1.62
N PRO A 174 -19.53 16.25 -1.26
CA PRO A 174 -18.39 16.41 -0.37
C PRO A 174 -18.77 16.08 1.07
N ALA A 175 -18.20 15.01 1.62
CA ALA A 175 -18.30 14.68 3.04
C ALA A 175 -16.96 15.03 3.73
N GLY A 176 -17.04 15.88 4.76
CA GLY A 176 -15.90 16.29 5.56
C GLY A 176 -15.29 15.11 6.31
N LEU A 177 -13.96 14.99 6.22
CA LEU A 177 -13.17 14.02 6.95
C LEU A 177 -13.30 14.25 8.47
N ARG A 178 -13.76 13.23 9.20
CA ARG A 178 -13.44 13.05 10.62
C ARG A 178 -12.88 11.64 10.81
N TRP A 179 -11.71 11.56 11.44
CA TRP A 179 -11.03 10.34 11.83
C TRP A 179 -11.18 10.12 13.35
N PRO A 180 -11.20 8.87 13.86
CA PRO A 180 -11.05 8.56 15.29
C PRO A 180 -9.62 8.75 15.82
#